data_AF-A0NUB2-F1
#
_entry.id   AF-A0NUB2-F1
#
_cell.length_a   1.000
_cell.length_b   1.000
_cell.length_c   1.000
_cell.angle_alpha   90.00
_cell.angle_beta   90.00
_cell.angle_gamma   90.00
#
_symmetry.space_group_name_H-M   'P 1'
#
loop_
_entity.id
_entity.type
_entity.pdbx_description
1 polymer ?
#
loop_
_entity_poly.entity_id
_entity_poly.type
_entity_poly.pdbx_seq_one_letter_code
_entity_poly.pdbx_strand_id
1 'polypeptide(L)'
;MPIVELLEAHQANAIAGAVFEGTVEGKPLVGFPKHWRKILGDSPLAEITPHVLRHSFARIANDLGFTESTIAALLGHAQSTITSRYVHSVDTALIMAADTVAGYIQGLLEGVRFTRTTYALDRHARAAAMNRTLVERLASS
;
A
#
# COMPACT_ATOMS: atom_id res chain seq x y z
N MET A 1 -8.10 7.74 -2.23
CA MET A 1 -8.11 6.25 -2.17
C MET A 1 -9.15 5.86 -1.14
N PRO A 2 -10.16 5.04 -1.48
CA PRO A 2 -11.34 4.84 -0.62
C PRO A 2 -11.01 4.38 0.80
N ILE A 3 -9.96 3.58 0.98
CA ILE A 3 -9.53 3.10 2.29
C ILE A 3 -8.84 4.17 3.13
N VAL A 4 -8.09 5.09 2.52
CA VAL A 4 -7.44 6.20 3.22
C VAL A 4 -8.50 7.19 3.69
N GLU A 5 -9.44 7.53 2.81
CA GLU A 5 -10.58 8.39 3.14
C GLU A 5 -11.42 7.81 4.28
N LEU A 6 -11.66 6.49 4.27
CA LEU A 6 -12.33 5.78 5.37
C LEU A 6 -11.55 5.89 6.69
N LEU A 7 -10.24 5.66 6.66
CA LEU A 7 -9.40 5.68 7.86
C LEU A 7 -9.21 7.09 8.42
N GLU A 8 -9.09 8.11 7.56
CA GLU A 8 -9.04 9.52 7.96
C GLU A 8 -10.35 9.95 8.61
N ALA A 9 -11.50 9.54 8.05
CA ALA A 9 -12.81 9.78 8.64
C ALA A 9 -12.97 9.09 10.01
N HIS A 10 -12.34 7.92 10.21
CA HIS A 10 -12.28 7.25 11.51
C HIS A 10 -11.31 7.92 12.48
N GLN A 11 -10.17 8.46 12.01
CA GLN A 11 -9.18 9.13 12.84
C GLN A 11 -9.73 10.42 13.47
N ALA A 12 -10.58 11.17 12.75
CA ALA A 12 -11.24 12.36 13.27
C ALA A 12 -12.14 12.10 14.50
N ASN A 13 -12.54 10.85 14.72
CA ASN A 13 -13.40 10.42 15.83
C ASN A 13 -12.66 9.52 16.85
N ALA A 14 -11.39 9.18 16.62
CA ALA A 14 -10.65 8.20 17.40
C ALA A 14 -10.01 8.83 18.65
N ILE A 15 -10.77 8.89 19.73
CA ILE A 15 -10.24 9.16 21.08
C ILE A 15 -9.69 7.83 21.63
N ALA A 16 -8.38 7.60 21.51
CA ALA A 16 -7.62 6.52 22.18
C ALA A 16 -8.23 5.09 22.11
N GLY A 17 -8.84 4.73 20.97
CA GLY A 17 -9.49 3.43 20.74
C GLY A 17 -8.83 2.60 19.63
N ALA A 18 -9.34 1.38 19.42
CA ALA A 18 -8.91 0.54 18.30
C ALA A 18 -9.41 1.11 16.96
N VAL A 19 -8.59 1.04 15.91
CA VAL A 19 -8.95 1.53 14.55
C VAL A 19 -10.18 0.81 13.98
N PHE A 20 -10.33 -0.48 14.28
CA PHE A 20 -11.51 -1.26 13.97
C PHE A 20 -12.13 -1.75 15.28
N GLU A 21 -13.29 -1.20 15.61
CA GLU A 21 -14.04 -1.60 16.79
C GLU A 21 -14.68 -2.98 16.59
N GLY A 22 -14.70 -3.75 17.68
CA GLY A 22 -15.40 -5.03 17.74
C GLY A 22 -16.88 -4.84 18.03
N THR A 23 -17.60 -5.96 18.10
CA THR A 23 -19.02 -5.96 18.50
C THR A 23 -19.24 -5.62 19.98
N VAL A 24 -18.17 -5.49 20.76
CA VAL A 24 -18.18 -5.10 22.16
C VAL A 24 -17.57 -3.71 22.25
N GLU A 25 -18.32 -2.77 22.82
CA GLU A 25 -17.90 -1.38 22.98
C GLU A 25 -16.53 -1.29 23.65
N GLY A 26 -15.66 -0.43 23.10
CA GLY A 26 -14.30 -0.22 23.60
C GLY A 26 -13.33 -1.38 23.38
N LYS A 27 -13.74 -2.47 22.71
CA LYS A 27 -12.83 -3.59 22.38
C LYS A 27 -12.48 -3.61 20.89
N PRO A 28 -11.27 -4.05 20.52
CA PRO A 28 -10.89 -4.20 19.12
C PRO A 28 -11.67 -5.33 18.44
N LEU A 29 -11.75 -5.25 17.11
CA LEU A 29 -12.25 -6.33 16.27
C LEU A 29 -11.43 -7.61 16.51
N VAL A 30 -12.13 -8.71 16.81
CA VAL A 30 -11.55 -10.05 16.98
C VAL A 30 -12.16 -11.04 15.99
N GLY A 31 -11.45 -12.15 15.74
CA GLY A 31 -11.95 -13.20 14.86
C GLY A 31 -11.95 -12.81 13.38
N PHE A 32 -10.99 -11.98 12.95
CA PHE A 32 -10.82 -11.59 11.55
C PHE A 32 -10.83 -12.78 10.56
N PRO A 33 -10.18 -13.93 10.81
CA PRO A 33 -10.26 -15.09 9.91
C PRO A 33 -11.68 -15.64 9.72
N LYS A 34 -12.55 -15.51 10.73
CA LYS A 34 -13.96 -15.93 10.62
C LYS A 34 -14.74 -14.94 9.75
N HIS A 35 -14.53 -13.64 9.95
CA HIS A 35 -15.16 -12.59 9.15
C HIS A 35 -14.71 -12.67 7.69
N TRP A 36 -13.41 -12.88 7.45
CA TRP A 36 -12.85 -13.08 6.12
C TRP A 36 -13.56 -14.19 5.33
N ARG A 37 -13.67 -15.37 5.95
CA ARG A 37 -14.41 -16.50 5.35
C ARG A 37 -15.89 -16.21 5.15
N LYS A 38 -16.52 -15.45 6.05
CA LYS A 38 -17.92 -15.05 5.87
C LYS A 38 -18.11 -14.10 4.69
N ILE A 39 -17.14 -13.24 4.40
CA ILE A 39 -17.21 -12.27 3.30
C ILE A 39 -16.90 -12.94 1.96
N LEU A 40 -15.85 -13.76 1.90
CA LEU A 40 -15.35 -14.33 0.63
C LEU A 40 -15.75 -15.78 0.38
N GLY A 41 -16.28 -16.50 1.37
CA GLY A 41 -16.50 -17.95 1.31
C GLY A 41 -17.43 -18.42 0.20
N ASP A 42 -18.41 -17.60 -0.18
CA ASP A 42 -19.35 -17.91 -1.27
C ASP A 42 -18.96 -17.23 -2.60
N SER A 43 -17.73 -16.73 -2.70
CA SER A 43 -17.20 -16.05 -3.88
C SER A 43 -16.10 -16.89 -4.57
N PRO A 44 -15.75 -16.57 -5.82
CA PRO A 44 -14.57 -17.15 -6.48
C PRO A 44 -13.24 -16.90 -5.75
N LEU A 45 -13.23 -16.05 -4.72
CA LEU A 45 -12.05 -15.70 -3.91
C LEU A 45 -11.99 -16.45 -2.58
N ALA A 46 -12.83 -17.47 -2.36
CA ALA A 46 -12.94 -18.20 -1.09
C ALA A 46 -11.60 -18.74 -0.56
N GLU A 47 -10.71 -19.16 -1.46
CA GLU A 47 -9.38 -19.72 -1.13
C GLU A 47 -8.30 -18.66 -0.93
N ILE A 48 -8.59 -17.39 -1.22
CA ILE A 48 -7.64 -16.30 -0.99
C ILE A 48 -7.63 -15.97 0.49
N THR A 49 -6.44 -15.97 1.09
CA THR A 49 -6.24 -15.56 2.48
C THR A 49 -5.62 -14.16 2.56
N PRO A 50 -5.77 -13.45 3.69
CA PRO A 50 -5.06 -12.18 3.91
C PRO A 50 -3.53 -12.33 3.78
N HIS A 51 -3.00 -13.50 4.12
CA HIS A 51 -1.58 -13.81 3.98
C HIS A 51 -1.16 -13.91 2.50
N VAL A 52 -1.99 -14.51 1.65
CA VAL A 52 -1.78 -14.53 0.19
C VAL A 52 -1.78 -13.10 -0.35
N LEU A 53 -2.72 -12.24 0.08
CA LEU A 53 -2.75 -10.84 -0.34
C LEU A 53 -1.49 -10.07 0.07
N ARG A 54 -0.99 -10.31 1.29
CA ARG A 54 0.29 -9.74 1.76
C ARG A 54 1.46 -10.18 0.88
N HIS A 55 1.51 -11.45 0.48
CA HIS A 55 2.51 -11.95 -0.45
C HIS A 55 2.37 -11.36 -1.85
N SER A 56 1.15 -11.22 -2.36
CA SER A 56 0.88 -10.56 -3.64
C SER A 56 1.37 -9.11 -3.63
N PHE A 57 1.10 -8.36 -2.56
CA PHE A 57 1.62 -6.99 -2.40
C PHE A 57 3.16 -6.95 -2.46
N ALA A 58 3.83 -7.85 -1.73
CA ALA A 58 5.29 -7.94 -1.74
C ALA A 58 5.85 -8.30 -3.11
N ARG A 59 5.20 -9.23 -3.83
CA ARG A 59 5.59 -9.61 -5.19
C ARG A 59 5.45 -8.44 -6.17
N ILE A 60 4.34 -7.71 -6.10
CA ILE A 60 4.13 -6.53 -6.95
C ILE A 60 5.17 -5.46 -6.65
N ALA A 61 5.51 -5.23 -5.38
CA ALA A 61 6.57 -4.30 -5.01
C ALA A 61 7.94 -4.72 -5.59
N ASN A 62 8.24 -6.03 -5.59
CA ASN A 62 9.43 -6.57 -6.24
C ASN A 62 9.39 -6.39 -7.78
N ASP A 63 8.25 -6.66 -8.42
CA ASP A 63 8.07 -6.49 -9.87
C ASP A 63 8.22 -5.02 -10.29
N LEU A 64 7.86 -4.08 -9.40
CA LEU A 64 8.07 -2.63 -9.56
C LEU A 64 9.52 -2.18 -9.28
N GLY A 65 10.39 -3.10 -8.84
CA GLY A 65 11.82 -2.86 -8.66
C GLY A 65 12.22 -2.29 -7.30
N PHE A 66 11.36 -2.36 -6.28
CA PHE A 66 11.76 -2.00 -4.91
C PHE A 66 12.73 -3.02 -4.31
N THR A 67 13.66 -2.55 -3.48
CA THR A 67 14.63 -3.44 -2.82
C THR A 67 13.98 -4.29 -1.74
N GLU A 68 14.59 -5.43 -1.41
CA GLU A 68 14.13 -6.28 -0.31
C GLU A 68 14.03 -5.54 1.03
N SER A 69 14.93 -4.58 1.30
CA SER A 69 14.89 -3.75 2.50
C SER A 69 13.66 -2.83 2.53
N THR A 70 13.32 -2.19 1.41
CA THR A 70 12.10 -1.38 1.28
C THR A 70 10.85 -2.24 1.40
N ILE A 71 10.82 -3.42 0.76
CA ILE A 71 9.68 -4.35 0.86
C ILE A 71 9.51 -4.84 2.31
N ALA A 72 10.59 -5.20 2.99
CA ALA A 72 10.55 -5.60 4.40
C ALA A 72 9.99 -4.49 5.29
N ALA A 73 10.42 -3.25 5.09
CA ALA A 73 9.90 -2.08 5.79
C ALA A 73 8.40 -1.84 5.51
N LEU A 74 7.95 -1.94 4.26
CA LEU A 74 6.53 -1.81 3.88
C LEU A 74 5.66 -2.86 4.55
N LEU A 75 6.18 -4.07 4.69
CA LEU A 75 5.47 -5.17 5.33
C LEU A 75 5.46 -5.05 6.87
N GLY A 76 6.19 -4.09 7.45
CA GLY A 76 6.33 -3.97 8.89
C GLY A 76 7.19 -5.08 9.50
N HIS A 77 8.06 -5.72 8.71
CA HIS A 77 9.11 -6.55 9.27
C HIS A 77 10.12 -5.63 9.92
N ALA A 78 10.28 -5.73 11.24
CA ALA A 78 11.24 -4.93 11.97
C ALA A 78 12.66 -5.25 11.47
N GLN A 79 13.26 -4.39 10.66
CA GLN A 79 14.70 -4.27 10.65
C GLN A 79 15.07 -3.59 11.96
N SER A 80 15.44 -4.40 12.95
CA SER A 80 15.97 -3.97 14.24
C SER A 80 17.37 -3.35 14.08
N THR A 81 17.49 -2.25 13.34
CA THR A 81 18.74 -1.48 13.23
C THR A 81 18.48 0.02 13.26
N ILE A 82 18.77 0.57 14.44
CA ILE A 82 19.30 1.90 14.78
C ILE A 82 19.53 2.86 13.59
N THR A 83 18.50 3.59 13.17
CA THR A 83 18.62 4.94 12.58
C THR A 83 17.34 5.75 12.79
N SER A 84 16.79 5.72 14.01
CA SER A 84 15.64 6.52 14.47
C SER A 84 15.82 8.06 14.37
N ARG A 85 16.85 8.56 13.67
CA ARG A 85 17.16 9.99 13.47
C ARG A 85 17.26 10.44 12.01
N TYR A 86 17.03 9.57 11.02
CA TYR A 86 16.91 9.93 9.59
C TYR A 86 15.44 9.96 9.09
N VAL A 87 14.53 10.19 10.03
CA VAL A 87 13.11 9.77 9.98
C VAL A 87 12.33 10.39 8.81
N HIS A 88 12.51 11.66 8.48
CA HIS A 88 11.63 12.31 7.49
C HIS A 88 11.81 11.83 6.03
N SER A 89 13.05 11.60 5.56
CA SER A 89 13.29 11.19 4.16
C SER A 89 13.04 9.71 3.92
N VAL A 90 13.35 8.86 4.91
CA VAL A 90 13.05 7.42 4.88
C VAL A 90 11.53 7.21 4.94
N ASP A 91 10.81 7.99 5.76
CA ASP A 91 9.34 7.93 5.80
C ASP A 91 8.73 8.36 4.46
N THR A 92 9.25 9.44 3.85
CA THR A 92 8.75 9.90 2.54
C THR A 92 8.99 8.86 1.44
N ALA A 93 10.18 8.25 1.40
CA ALA A 93 10.50 7.20 0.43
C ALA A 93 9.62 5.95 0.62
N LEU A 94 9.30 5.60 1.87
CA LEU A 94 8.45 4.47 2.20
C LEU A 94 6.97 4.75 1.84
N ILE A 95 6.48 5.96 2.10
CA ILE A 95 5.15 6.42 1.69
C ILE A 95 5.04 6.38 0.16
N MET A 96 6.01 6.94 -0.56
CA MET A 96 6.03 6.90 -2.03
C MET A 96 6.04 5.46 -2.57
N ALA A 97 6.78 4.56 -1.92
CA ALA A 97 6.78 3.15 -2.30
C ALA A 97 5.42 2.50 -2.06
N ALA A 98 4.79 2.74 -0.91
CA ALA A 98 3.45 2.25 -0.60
C ALA A 98 2.42 2.75 -1.62
N ASP A 99 2.41 4.05 -1.92
CA ASP A 99 1.51 4.68 -2.88
C ASP A 99 1.71 4.15 -4.30
N THR A 100 2.97 3.92 -4.71
CA THR A 100 3.28 3.38 -6.03
C THR A 100 2.73 1.95 -6.18
N VAL A 101 2.93 1.10 -5.17
CA VAL A 101 2.42 -0.28 -5.20
C VAL A 101 0.89 -0.29 -5.16
N ALA A 102 0.28 0.52 -4.28
CA ALA A 102 -1.18 0.62 -4.15
C ALA A 102 -1.82 1.15 -5.44
N GLY A 103 -1.27 2.21 -6.04
CA GLY A 103 -1.75 2.77 -7.31
C GLY A 103 -1.60 1.80 -8.48
N TYR A 104 -0.51 1.00 -8.50
CA TYR A 104 -0.36 -0.05 -9.49
C TYR A 104 -1.41 -1.15 -9.35
N ILE A 105 -1.67 -1.62 -8.12
CA ILE A 105 -2.73 -2.59 -7.83
C ILE A 105 -4.10 -2.02 -8.23
N GLN A 106 -4.38 -0.76 -7.89
CA GLN A 106 -5.61 -0.09 -8.28
C GLN A 106 -5.79 -0.11 -9.81
N GLY A 107 -4.77 0.28 -10.57
CA GLY A 107 -4.82 0.23 -12.03
C GLY A 107 -5.11 -1.17 -12.57
N LEU A 108 -4.52 -2.21 -11.99
CA LEU A 108 -4.83 -3.60 -12.35
C LEU A 108 -6.30 -3.97 -12.08
N LEU A 109 -6.85 -3.55 -10.94
CA LEU A 109 -8.25 -3.78 -10.58
C LEU A 109 -9.22 -3.00 -11.50
N GLU A 110 -8.81 -1.83 -11.99
CA GLU A 110 -9.53 -1.05 -13.00
C GLU A 110 -9.38 -1.61 -14.43
N GLY A 111 -8.64 -2.71 -14.61
CA GLY A 111 -8.47 -3.39 -15.89
C GLY A 111 -7.33 -2.84 -16.77
N VAL A 112 -6.49 -1.95 -16.22
CA VAL A 112 -5.30 -1.45 -16.92
C VAL A 112 -4.31 -2.59 -17.15
N ARG A 113 -3.91 -2.77 -18.41
CA ARG A 113 -2.86 -3.71 -18.79
C ARG A 113 -1.53 -2.98 -18.88
N PHE A 114 -0.62 -3.26 -17.94
CA PHE A 114 0.74 -2.73 -17.98
C PHE A 114 1.62 -3.61 -18.88
N THR A 115 2.13 -3.06 -19.98
CA THR A 115 2.82 -3.81 -21.05
C THR A 115 4.26 -4.24 -20.70
N ARG A 116 4.76 -4.01 -19.48
CA ARG A 116 6.12 -4.45 -19.09
C ARG A 116 6.29 -4.49 -17.57
N THR A 117 6.39 -5.68 -17.00
CA THR A 117 6.53 -5.91 -15.54
C THR A 117 7.93 -6.33 -15.10
N THR A 118 8.93 -6.28 -15.96
CA THR A 118 10.28 -6.78 -15.61
C THR A 118 11.37 -5.76 -15.93
N TYR A 119 11.94 -5.22 -14.86
CA TYR A 119 13.29 -4.62 -14.74
C TYR A 119 13.64 -3.33 -15.48
N ALA A 120 12.76 -2.75 -16.28
CA ALA A 120 13.01 -1.42 -16.83
C ALA A 120 12.05 -0.41 -16.20
N LEU A 121 12.53 0.30 -15.18
CA LEU A 121 12.38 1.76 -15.16
C LEU A 121 12.95 2.27 -16.49
N ASP A 122 12.18 2.12 -17.56
CA ASP A 122 12.51 2.60 -18.88
C ASP A 122 12.93 4.06 -18.70
N ARG A 123 14.16 4.35 -19.11
CA ARG A 123 14.73 5.70 -19.01
C ARG A 123 13.75 6.72 -19.59
N HIS A 124 13.01 6.34 -20.63
CA HIS A 124 11.99 7.16 -21.24
C HIS A 124 10.76 7.36 -20.36
N ALA A 125 10.28 6.34 -19.64
CA ALA A 125 9.16 6.48 -18.71
C ALA A 125 9.50 7.44 -17.54
N ARG A 126 10.73 7.35 -17.00
CA ARG A 126 11.23 8.31 -15.99
C ARG A 126 11.36 9.71 -16.56
N ALA A 127 11.93 9.86 -17.75
CA ALA A 127 12.05 11.16 -18.41
C ALA A 127 10.68 11.78 -18.71
N ALA A 128 9.70 10.99 -19.13
CA ALA A 128 8.34 11.46 -19.40
C ALA A 128 7.60 11.89 -18.13
N ALA A 129 7.73 11.14 -17.03
CA ALA A 129 7.17 11.53 -15.73
C ALA A 129 7.81 12.82 -15.20
N MET A 130 9.15 12.93 -15.25
CA MET A 130 9.87 14.14 -14.84
C MET A 130 9.46 15.35 -15.69
N ASN A 131 9.30 15.18 -17.01
CA ASN A 131 8.84 16.25 -17.88
C ASN A 131 7.41 16.71 -17.53
N ARG A 132 6.49 15.79 -17.22
CA ARG A 132 5.13 16.17 -16.80
C ARG A 132 5.15 17.00 -15.52
N THR A 133 5.88 16.55 -14.51
CA THR A 133 5.99 17.27 -13.23
C THR A 133 6.69 18.63 -13.39
N LEU A 134 7.68 18.74 -14.27
CA LEU A 134 8.36 20.01 -14.55
C LEU A 134 7.43 20.98 -15.31
N VAL A 135 6.68 20.49 -16.29
CA VAL A 135 5.70 21.28 -17.05
C VAL A 135 4.57 21.77 -16.14
N GLU A 136 4.07 20.92 -15.24
CA GLU A 136 3.05 21.32 -14.25
C GLU A 136 3.54 22.45 -13.34
N ARG A 137 4.80 22.38 -12.88
CA ARG A 137 5.40 23.43 -12.05
C ARG A 137 5.66 24.75 -12.79
N LEU A 138 5.93 24.68 -14.10
CA LEU A 138 6.11 25.86 -14.94
C LEU A 138 4.77 26.47 -15.37
N ALA A 139 3.70 25.69 -15.45
CA ALA A 139 2.35 26.16 -15.75
C ALA A 139 1.63 26.76 -14.52
N SER A 140 2.12 26.49 -13.31
CA SER A 140 1.59 27.01 -12.05
C SER A 140 2.36 28.22 -11.50
N SER A 141 3.19 28.87 -12.31
CA SER A 141 3.95 30.10 -11.98
C SER A 141 3.66 31.20 -13.00
#